data_AF-A0A7Z9WT45-F1
#
_entry.id   AF-A0A7Z9WT45-F1
#
_cell.length_a   1.000
_cell.length_b   1.000
_cell.length_c   1.000
_cell.angle_alpha   90.00
_cell.angle_beta   90.00
_cell.angle_gamma   90.00
#
_symmetry.space_group_name_H-M   'P 1'
#
loop_
_entity.id
_entity.type
_entity.pdbx_description
1 polymer ?
#
loop_
_entity_poly.entity_id
_entity_poly.type
_entity_poly.pdbx_seq_one_letter_code
_entity_poly.pdbx_strand_id
1 'polypeptide(L)'
;MNVPGGYNRDYQLTKGPALRSLQITFDSVNVMEKVFSGLRPDRKRLEESMTAELFATEKAYKLVEKGMPFREAYRKVASEIREE
;
A
#
# COMPACT_ATOMS: atom_id res chain seq x y z
N MET A 1 -24.80 -6.52 -29.53
CA MET A 1 -25.18 -7.84 -30.07
C MET A 1 -24.42 -8.87 -29.24
N ASN A 2 -25.12 -9.75 -28.52
CA ASN A 2 -24.49 -10.75 -27.65
C ASN A 2 -24.33 -12.06 -28.43
N VAL A 3 -23.27 -12.83 -28.16
CA VAL A 3 -23.05 -14.12 -28.83
C VAL A 3 -24.05 -15.14 -28.24
N PRO A 4 -24.86 -15.84 -29.07
CA PRO A 4 -25.83 -16.82 -28.57
C PRO A 4 -25.12 -18.02 -27.92
N GLY A 5 -25.84 -18.76 -27.07
CA GLY A 5 -25.29 -19.94 -26.40
C GLY A 5 -24.87 -21.04 -27.39
N GLY A 6 -23.85 -21.83 -27.01
CA GLY A 6 -23.30 -22.91 -27.84
C GLY A 6 -22.01 -22.54 -28.58
N TYR A 7 -21.62 -23.37 -29.55
CA TYR A 7 -20.40 -23.15 -30.33
C TYR A 7 -20.55 -21.93 -31.25
N ASN A 8 -19.62 -20.99 -31.14
CA ASN A 8 -19.50 -19.85 -32.03
C ASN A 8 -18.03 -19.69 -32.45
N ARG A 9 -17.79 -19.50 -33.75
CA ARG A 9 -16.43 -19.37 -34.30
C ARG A 9 -15.68 -18.18 -33.70
N ASP A 10 -16.40 -17.12 -33.33
CA ASP A 10 -15.87 -15.88 -32.75
C ASP A 10 -15.03 -16.13 -31.49
N TYR A 11 -15.34 -17.18 -30.72
CA TYR A 11 -14.54 -17.56 -29.56
C TYR A 11 -13.10 -17.96 -29.91
N GLN A 12 -12.79 -18.29 -31.17
CA GLN A 12 -11.40 -18.52 -31.59
C GLN A 12 -10.52 -17.28 -31.41
N LEU A 13 -11.11 -16.08 -31.46
CA LEU A 13 -10.41 -14.81 -31.23
C LEU A 13 -9.90 -14.68 -29.80
N THR A 14 -10.38 -15.47 -28.84
CA THR A 14 -9.91 -15.45 -27.44
C THR A 14 -8.50 -16.01 -27.26
N LYS A 15 -8.08 -16.91 -28.16
CA LYS A 15 -6.79 -17.62 -28.03
C LYS A 15 -5.60 -16.67 -28.07
N GLY A 16 -5.60 -15.73 -29.02
CA GLY A 16 -4.53 -14.75 -29.18
C GLY A 16 -4.34 -13.87 -27.94
N PRO A 17 -5.40 -13.18 -27.48
CA PRO A 17 -5.39 -12.43 -26.22
C PRO A 17 -4.97 -13.29 -25.02
N ALA A 18 -5.50 -14.51 -24.88
CA ALA A 18 -5.15 -15.38 -23.75
C ALA A 18 -3.65 -15.69 -23.70
N LEU A 19 -3.05 -16.11 -24.82
CA LEU A 19 -1.62 -16.41 -24.89
C LEU A 19 -0.75 -15.16 -24.67
N ARG A 20 -1.15 -14.02 -25.24
CA ARG A 20 -0.43 -12.75 -25.02
C ARG A 20 -0.51 -12.30 -23.57
N SER A 21 -1.67 -12.42 -22.92
CA SER A 21 -1.83 -12.08 -21.51
C SER A 21 -0.97 -12.94 -20.61
N LEU A 22 -0.84 -14.24 -20.91
CA LEU A 22 0.09 -15.12 -20.18
C LEU A 22 1.52 -14.62 -20.31
N GLN A 23 1.98 -14.34 -21.53
CA GLN A 23 3.33 -13.83 -21.77
C GLN A 23 3.60 -12.51 -21.02
N ILE A 24 2.70 -11.53 -21.16
CA ILE A 24 2.81 -10.24 -20.47
C ILE A 24 2.87 -10.43 -18.95
N THR A 25 2.08 -11.36 -18.42
CA THR A 25 2.07 -11.65 -16.97
C THR A 25 3.42 -12.19 -16.53
N PHE A 26 3.97 -13.18 -17.24
CA PHE A 26 5.30 -13.72 -16.93
C PHE A 26 6.39 -12.65 -17.01
N ASP A 27 6.39 -11.84 -18.06
CA ASP A 27 7.37 -10.78 -18.24
C ASP A 27 7.26 -9.72 -17.13
N SER A 28 6.03 -9.39 -16.72
CA SER A 28 5.78 -8.44 -15.62
C SER A 28 6.33 -8.96 -14.30
N VAL A 29 6.12 -10.25 -13.99
CA VAL A 29 6.66 -10.88 -12.78
C VAL A 29 8.19 -10.93 -12.82
N ASN A 30 8.78 -11.25 -13.97
CA ASN A 30 10.24 -11.24 -14.14
C ASN A 30 10.85 -9.85 -13.93
N VAL A 31 10.20 -8.80 -14.43
CA VAL A 31 10.62 -7.42 -14.17
C VAL A 31 10.50 -7.09 -12.69
N MET A 32 9.39 -7.47 -12.05
CA MET A 32 9.17 -7.24 -10.62
C MET A 32 10.28 -7.89 -9.78
N GLU A 33 10.63 -9.14 -10.05
CA GLU A 33 11.71 -9.86 -9.37
C GLU A 33 13.07 -9.14 -9.48
N LYS A 34 13.41 -8.63 -10.67
CA LYS A 34 14.61 -7.81 -10.87
C LYS A 34 14.59 -6.49 -10.11
N VAL A 35 13.44 -5.81 -10.09
CA VAL A 35 13.30 -4.55 -9.37
C VAL A 35 13.49 -4.76 -7.87
N PHE A 36 12.78 -5.73 -7.29
CA PHE A 36 12.84 -5.97 -5.84
C PHE A 36 14.17 -6.58 -5.37
N SER A 37 14.84 -7.40 -6.19
CA SER A 37 16.17 -7.92 -5.85
C SER A 37 17.24 -6.81 -5.78
N GLY A 38 17.13 -5.80 -6.63
CA GLY A 38 18.02 -4.64 -6.68
C GLY A 38 17.63 -3.48 -5.76
N LEU A 39 16.38 -3.42 -5.30
CA LEU A 39 15.89 -2.32 -4.46
C LEU A 39 16.66 -2.26 -3.12
N ARG A 40 17.15 -1.06 -2.77
CA ARG A 40 17.82 -0.78 -1.49
C ARG A 40 17.17 0.44 -0.83
N PRO A 41 16.42 0.24 0.27
CA PRO A 41 15.89 1.36 1.03
C PRO A 41 17.02 2.19 1.63
N ASP A 42 16.93 3.52 1.48
CA ASP A 42 17.82 4.45 2.20
C ASP A 42 17.28 4.60 3.63
N ARG A 43 17.87 3.83 4.54
CA ARG A 43 17.45 3.82 5.95
C ARG A 43 17.50 5.20 6.59
N LYS A 44 18.52 6.00 6.29
CA LYS A 44 18.69 7.33 6.89
C LYS A 44 17.56 8.25 6.44
N ARG A 45 17.27 8.30 5.14
CA ARG A 45 16.15 9.09 4.61
C ARG A 45 14.80 8.63 5.14
N LEU A 46 14.60 7.33 5.30
CA LEU A 46 13.37 6.79 5.88
C LEU A 46 13.20 7.24 7.33
N GLU A 47 14.24 7.14 8.15
CA GLU A 47 14.23 7.61 9.55
C GLU A 47 14.00 9.13 9.63
N GLU A 48 14.66 9.92 8.78
CA GLU A 48 14.46 11.38 8.69
C GLU A 48 13.03 11.77 8.25
N SER A 49 12.33 10.90 7.51
CA SER A 49 10.95 11.15 7.09
C SER A 49 9.89 10.86 8.16
N MET A 50 10.28 10.23 9.28
CA MET A 50 9.36 9.93 10.38
C MET A 50 9.14 11.16 11.25
N THR A 51 8.21 12.02 10.86
CA THR A 51 7.92 13.28 11.58
C THR A 51 7.23 13.03 12.93
N ALA A 52 7.26 14.02 13.83
CA ALA A 52 6.71 13.89 15.18
C ALA A 52 5.20 13.62 15.19
N GLU A 53 4.47 14.08 14.18
CA GLU A 53 3.03 13.89 14.00
C GLU A 53 2.69 12.43 13.71
N LEU A 54 3.57 11.68 13.04
CA LEU A 54 3.39 10.24 12.80
C LEU A 54 3.22 9.47 14.11
N PHE A 55 3.87 9.95 15.18
CA PHE A 55 3.85 9.34 16.51
C PHE A 55 2.83 9.97 17.47
N ALA A 56 1.96 10.87 16.99
CA ALA A 56 0.95 11.53 17.82
C ALA A 56 0.04 10.54 18.55
N THR A 57 -0.42 9.52 17.84
CA THR A 57 -1.28 8.47 18.41
C THR A 57 -0.56 7.68 19.50
N GLU A 58 0.71 7.31 19.28
CA GLU A 58 1.53 6.63 20.28
C GLU A 58 1.71 7.50 21.54
N LYS A 59 2.00 8.80 21.36
CA LYS A 59 2.10 9.77 22.47
C LYS A 59 0.80 9.81 23.28
N ALA A 60 -0.37 9.82 22.63
CA ALA A 60 -1.65 9.82 23.32
C ALA A 60 -1.87 8.51 24.11
N TYR A 61 -1.55 7.36 23.52
CA TYR A 61 -1.68 6.07 24.22
C TYR A 61 -0.73 5.94 25.42
N LYS A 62 0.49 6.47 25.35
CA LYS A 62 1.41 6.53 26.50
C LYS A 62 0.85 7.32 27.69
N LEU A 63 0.00 8.31 27.44
CA LEU A 63 -0.70 9.04 28.51
C LEU A 63 -1.87 8.23 29.07
N VAL A 64 -2.58 7.50 28.21
CA VAL A 64 -3.68 6.60 28.62
C VAL A 64 -3.16 5.47 29.49
N GLU A 65 -2.03 4.87 29.15
CA GLU A 65 -1.36 3.86 29.97
C GLU A 65 -0.99 4.37 31.37
N LYS A 66 -0.76 5.69 31.50
CA LYS A 66 -0.50 6.36 32.78
C LYS A 66 -1.78 6.74 33.54
N GLY A 67 -2.95 6.31 33.06
CA GLY A 67 -4.26 6.52 33.69
C GLY A 67 -5.02 7.75 33.20
N MET A 68 -4.54 8.48 32.20
CA MET A 68 -5.28 9.62 31.64
C MET A 68 -6.46 9.14 30.78
N PRO A 69 -7.66 9.72 30.92
CA PRO A 69 -8.76 9.43 30.01
C PRO A 69 -8.37 9.74 28.55
N PHE A 70 -8.71 8.84 27.62
CA PHE A 70 -8.33 8.94 26.21
C PHE A 70 -8.63 10.32 25.58
N ARG A 71 -9.81 10.88 25.86
CA ARG A 71 -10.23 12.17 25.29
C ARG A 71 -9.34 13.32 25.75
N GLU A 72 -8.81 13.26 26.97
CA GLU A 72 -7.88 14.25 27.52
C GLU A 72 -6.48 14.09 26.92
N ALA A 73 -5.98 12.85 26.88
CA ALA A 73 -4.69 12.51 26.27
C ALA A 73 -4.62 12.95 24.81
N TYR A 74 -5.67 12.68 24.04
CA TYR A 74 -5.77 13.08 22.64
C TYR A 74 -5.76 14.60 22.48
N ARG A 75 -6.54 15.33 23.28
CA ARG A 75 -6.59 16.80 23.22
C ARG A 75 -5.24 17.42 23.58
N LYS A 76 -4.56 16.88 24.60
CA LYS A 76 -3.25 17.34 25.04
C LYS A 76 -2.19 17.16 23.95
N VAL A 77 -2.11 15.98 23.33
CA VAL A 77 -1.14 15.75 22.25
C VAL A 77 -1.48 16.60 21.02
N ALA A 78 -2.77 16.79 20.71
CA ALA A 78 -3.20 17.65 19.61
C ALA A 78 -2.99 19.16 19.85
N SER A 79 -2.79 19.61 21.09
CA SER A 79 -2.33 20.97 21.38
C SER A 79 -0.81 21.07 21.26
N GLU A 80 -0.06 20.10 21.81
CA GLU A 80 1.41 20.06 21.73
C GLU A 80 1.90 20.09 20.27
N ILE A 81 1.26 19.35 19.37
CA ILE A 81 1.60 19.31 17.94
C ILE A 81 1.22 20.60 17.19
N ARG A 82 0.24 21.37 17.69
CA ARG A 82 -0.15 22.65 17.06
C ARG A 82 0.76 23.81 17.43
N GLU A 83 1.56 23.63 18.48
CA GLU A 83 2.48 24.63 19.02
C GLU A 83 3.94 24.42 18.55
N GLU A 84 4.25 23.24 17.98
CA GLU A 84 5.50 22.91 17.24
C GLU A 84 5.43 23.37 15.77
#